data_AF-A0A8H4P4A8-F1
#
_entry.id   AF-A0A8H4P4A8-F1
#
_cell.length_a   1.000
_cell.length_b   1.000
_cell.length_c   1.000
_cell.angle_alpha   90.00
_cell.angle_beta   90.00
_cell.angle_gamma   90.00
#
_symmetry.space_group_name_H-M   'P 1'
#
loop_
_entity.id
_entity.type
_entity.pdbx_description
1 polymer ?
#
loop_
_entity_poly.entity_id
_entity_poly.type
_entity_poly.pdbx_seq_one_letter_code
_entity_poly.pdbx_strand_id
1 'polypeptide(L)' 'MEAEWLALIGRSDKKQYPKEEVQEIASKGGQASHSGGFANMDPDKQREIASEGGKASSGSFEPGSEKAKEAGRKGGLAS' A
#
# COMPACT_ATOMS: atom_id res chain seq x y z
N MET A 1 -15.61 38.84 29.24
CA MET A 1 -15.59 37.36 29.23
C MET A 1 -15.65 36.85 27.80
N GLU A 2 -14.70 37.24 26.93
CA GLU A 2 -14.68 36.77 25.52
C GLU A 2 -13.29 36.28 25.07
N ALA A 3 -12.27 36.31 25.94
CA ALA A 3 -10.91 35.93 25.57
C ALA A 3 -10.63 34.42 25.67
N GLU A 4 -11.54 33.62 26.24
CA GLU A 4 -11.33 32.17 26.45
C GLU A 4 -11.77 31.30 25.26
N TRP A 5 -12.68 31.79 24.40
CA TRP A 5 -13.23 31.01 23.29
C TRP A 5 -12.27 30.83 22.11
N LEU A 6 -11.32 31.75 21.90
CA LEU A 6 -10.37 31.65 20.78
C LEU A 6 -9.20 30.69 21.03
N ALA A 7 -8.96 30.27 22.28
CA ALA A 7 -7.87 29.34 22.62
C ALA A 7 -8.23 27.86 22.34
N LEU A 8 -9.53 27.55 22.14
CA LEU A 8 -10.04 26.18 21.99
C LEU A 8 -10.14 25.74 20.51
N ILE A 9 -10.21 26.67 19.56
CA ILE A 9 -10.43 26.37 18.13
C ILE A 9 -9.11 26.15 17.39
N GLY A 10 -8.37 25.15 17.85
CA GLY A 10 -7.55 24.34 16.94
C GLY A 10 -6.16 24.88 16.68
N ARG A 11 -5.25 24.63 17.64
CA ARG A 11 -3.89 24.16 17.29
C ARG A 11 -4.04 22.93 16.40
N SER A 12 -4.12 23.15 15.09
CA SER A 12 -3.84 22.11 14.11
C SER A 12 -2.34 21.94 14.09
N ASP A 13 -1.81 21.22 15.08
CA ASP A 13 -0.45 20.68 15.04
C ASP A 13 -0.42 19.69 13.87
N LYS A 14 -0.16 20.22 12.67
CA LYS A 14 0.17 19.41 11.50
C LYS A 14 1.36 18.58 11.93
N LYS A 15 1.14 17.29 12.17
CA LYS A 15 2.17 16.35 12.59
C LYS A 15 3.23 16.30 11.47
N GLN A 16 4.25 17.13 11.59
CA GLN A 16 5.33 17.23 10.64
C GLN A 16 6.26 16.06 10.95
N TYR A 17 6.17 14.99 10.16
CA TYR A 17 7.11 13.88 10.28
C TYR A 17 8.53 14.43 10.02
N PRO A 18 9.52 14.12 10.89
CA PRO A 18 10.88 14.58 10.70
C PRO A 18 11.37 14.12 9.33
N LYS A 19 12.00 15.03 8.59
CA LYS A 19 12.38 14.80 7.18
C LYS A 19 13.33 13.61 7.06
N GLU A 20 14.12 13.39 8.10
CA GLU A 20 15.09 12.32 8.23
C GLU A 20 14.41 10.94 8.29
N GLU A 21 13.32 10.81 9.06
CA GLU A 21 12.54 9.57 9.16
C GLU A 21 11.82 9.26 7.84
N VAL A 22 11.23 10.28 7.21
CA VAL A 22 10.58 10.14 5.90
C VAL A 22 11.61 9.79 4.82
N GLN A 23 12.80 10.40 4.87
CA GLN A 23 13.90 10.08 3.96
C GLN A 23 14.42 8.67 4.18
N GLU A 24 14.50 8.20 5.42
CA GLU A 24 14.94 6.83 5.73
C GLU A 24 13.94 5.80 5.16
N ILE A 25 12.64 6.03 5.32
CA ILE A 25 11.57 5.16 4.77
C ILE A 25 11.61 5.18 3.23
N ALA A 26 11.71 6.35 2.62
CA ALA A 26 11.80 6.49 1.17
C ALA A 26 13.08 5.84 0.61
N SER A 27 14.21 6.02 1.29
CA SER A 27 15.49 5.42 0.92
C SER A 27 15.44 3.89 0.99
N LYS A 28 14.86 3.31 2.05
CA LYS A 28 14.65 1.86 2.15
C LYS A 28 13.82 1.29 0.98
N GLY A 29 12.80 2.00 0.54
CA GLY A 29 12.02 1.64 -0.66
C GLY A 29 12.81 1.72 -1.96
N GLY A 30 13.63 2.77 -2.12
CA GLY A 30 14.49 2.96 -3.30
C GLY A 30 15.62 1.92 -3.41
N GLN A 31 16.26 1.58 -2.28
CA GLN A 31 17.39 0.65 -2.23
C GLN A 31 17.01 -0.77 -2.68
N ALA A 32 15.79 -1.23 -2.40
CA ALA A 32 15.27 -2.51 -2.89
C ALA A 32 15.18 -2.58 -4.44
N SER A 33 15.24 -1.44 -5.12
CA SER A 33 15.11 -1.32 -6.59
C SER A 33 16.47 -1.43 -7.31
N HIS A 34 17.58 -1.17 -6.62
CA HIS A 34 18.90 -0.99 -7.25
C HIS A 34 19.63 -2.31 -7.57
N SER A 35 19.22 -3.43 -6.96
CA SER A 35 19.82 -4.77 -7.16
C SER A 35 19.10 -5.62 -8.21
N GLY A 36 18.13 -5.04 -8.93
CA GLY A 36 17.29 -5.74 -9.91
C GLY A 36 16.00 -6.23 -9.27
N GLY A 37 14.95 -5.42 -9.36
CA GLY A 37 13.61 -5.79 -8.91
C GLY A 37 13.01 -6.95 -9.72
N PHE A 38 11.73 -7.25 -9.46
CA PHE A 38 11.01 -8.35 -10.11
C PHE A 38 11.18 -8.38 -11.64
N ALA A 39 11.16 -7.21 -12.30
CA ALA A 39 11.31 -7.08 -13.75
C ALA A 39 12.68 -7.52 -14.31
N ASN A 40 13.73 -7.50 -13.48
CA ASN A 40 15.10 -7.86 -13.89
C ASN A 40 15.49 -9.29 -13.49
N MET A 41 14.59 -10.06 -12.88
CA MET A 41 14.84 -11.48 -12.56
C MET A 41 14.74 -12.37 -13.80
N ASP A 42 15.29 -13.59 -13.70
CA ASP A 42 15.11 -14.64 -14.72
C ASP A 42 13.61 -14.93 -14.96
N PRO A 43 13.15 -15.10 -16.22
CA PRO A 43 11.74 -15.32 -16.55
C PRO A 43 11.09 -16.53 -15.87
N ASP A 44 11.83 -17.63 -15.71
CA ASP A 44 11.30 -18.83 -15.07
C ASP A 44 11.09 -18.58 -13.57
N LYS A 45 12.03 -17.87 -12.94
CA LYS A 45 11.90 -17.44 -11.54
C LYS A 45 10.76 -16.45 -11.34
N GLN A 46 10.56 -15.50 -12.26
CA GLN A 46 9.42 -14.58 -12.22
C GLN A 46 8.09 -15.34 -12.27
N ARG A 47 7.99 -16.34 -13.15
CA ARG A 47 6.80 -17.18 -13.30
C ARG A 47 6.51 -18.01 -12.06
N GLU A 48 7.54 -18.57 -11.44
CA GLU A 48 7.43 -19.31 -10.18
C GLU A 48 6.84 -18.41 -9.07
N ILE A 49 7.46 -17.26 -8.83
CA ILE A 49 7.00 -16.29 -7.81
C ILE A 49 5.57 -15.82 -8.09
N ALA A 50 5.23 -15.51 -9.35
CA ALA A 50 3.87 -15.11 -9.74
C ALA A 50 2.85 -16.25 -9.50
N SER A 51 3.24 -17.50 -9.79
CA SER A 51 2.42 -18.68 -9.54
C SER A 51 2.19 -18.90 -8.05
N GLU A 52 3.22 -18.78 -7.23
CA GLU A 52 3.11 -18.84 -5.76
C GLU A 52 2.20 -17.74 -5.21
N GLY A 53 2.34 -16.50 -5.68
CA GLY A 53 1.44 -15.40 -5.33
C GLY A 53 -0.01 -15.68 -5.69
N GLY A 54 -0.25 -16.25 -6.89
CA GLY A 54 -1.57 -16.68 -7.32
C GLY A 54 -2.18 -17.78 -6.44
N LYS A 55 -1.39 -18.78 -6.02
CA LYS A 55 -1.81 -19.86 -5.12
C LYS A 55 -2.06 -19.41 -3.69
N ALA A 56 -1.26 -18.45 -3.21
CA ALA A 56 -1.41 -17.88 -1.87
C ALA A 56 -2.63 -16.95 -1.79
N SER A 57 -2.99 -16.30 -2.89
CA SER A 57 -4.27 -15.62 -3.02
C SER A 57 -5.42 -16.64 -3.11
N SER A 58 -6.68 -16.19 -2.97
CA SER A 58 -7.84 -17.05 -3.23
C SER A 58 -7.98 -17.52 -4.69
N GLY A 59 -6.97 -17.26 -5.52
CA GLY A 59 -6.95 -17.55 -6.94
C GLY A 59 -7.82 -16.59 -7.75
N SER A 60 -7.92 -16.88 -9.04
CA SER A 60 -8.93 -16.26 -9.90
C SER A 60 -10.32 -16.73 -9.48
N PHE A 61 -11.31 -15.83 -9.52
CA PHE A 61 -12.69 -16.20 -9.25
C PHE A 61 -13.39 -16.61 -10.55
N GLU A 62 -14.31 -17.58 -10.45
CA GLU A 62 -15.23 -17.88 -11.54
C GLU A 62 -16.07 -16.63 -11.86
N PRO A 63 -16.17 -16.21 -13.13
CA PRO A 63 -16.97 -15.06 -13.52
C PRO A 63 -18.40 -15.16 -13.00
N GLY A 64 -18.87 -14.12 -12.32
CA GLY A 64 -20.23 -14.07 -11.76
C GLY A 64 -20.44 -14.84 -10.45
N SER A 65 -19.43 -15.53 -9.93
CA SER A 65 -19.51 -16.17 -8.61
C SER A 65 -19.67 -15.15 -7.48
N GLU A 66 -20.30 -15.56 -6.38
CA GLU A 66 -20.44 -14.70 -5.20
C GLU A 66 -19.08 -14.24 -4.63
N LYS A 67 -18.07 -15.11 -4.68
CA LYS A 67 -16.70 -14.75 -4.29
C LYS A 67 -16.11 -13.66 -5.20
N ALA A 68 -16.32 -13.73 -6.52
CA ALA A 68 -15.89 -12.69 -7.46
C ALA A 68 -16.55 -11.35 -7.14
N LYS A 69 -17.87 -11.36 -6.90
CA LYS A 69 -18.65 -10.16 -6.56
C LYS A 69 -18.18 -9.54 -5.26
N GLU A 70 -17.96 -10.35 -4.23
CA GLU A 70 -17.50 -9.86 -2.93
C GLU A 70 -16.09 -9.27 -3.02
N ALA A 71 -15.17 -9.94 -3.72
CA ALA A 71 -13.82 -9.46 -3.94
C ALA A 71 -13.81 -8.14 -4.73
N GLY A 72 -14.60 -8.05 -5.81
CA GLY A 72 -14.76 -6.82 -6.59
C GLY A 72 -15.34 -5.67 -5.78
N ARG A 73 -16.37 -5.94 -4.97
CA ARG A 73 -16.96 -4.95 -4.05
C ARG A 73 -15.94 -4.44 -3.04
N LYS A 74 -15.19 -5.34 -2.39
CA LYS A 74 -14.13 -4.96 -1.44
C LYS A 74 -13.02 -4.14 -2.11
N GLY A 75 -12.60 -4.54 -3.32
CA GLY A 75 -11.59 -3.80 -4.09
C GLY A 75 -12.04 -2.39 -4.44
N GLY A 76 -13.30 -2.22 -4.87
CA GLY A 76 -13.86 -0.90 -5.18
C GLY A 76 -14.02 0.02 -3.97
N LEU A 77 -14.12 -0.52 -2.75
CA LEU A 77 -14.15 0.29 -1.52
C LEU A 77 -12.76 0.76 -1.07
N ALA A 78 -11.69 0.10 -1.52
CA ALA A 78 -10.31 0.43 -1.19
C ALA A 78 -9.67 1.39 -2.21
N SER A 79 -10.41 1.79 -3.25
CA SER A 79 -9.98 2.68 -4.34
C SER A 79 -10.48 4.10 -4.09
#